data_AF-A0A818GBH1-F1
#
_entry.id   AF-A0A818GBH1-F1
#
_cell.length_a   1.000
_cell.length_b   1.000
_cell.length_c   1.000
_cell.angle_alpha   90.00
_cell.angle_beta   90.00
_cell.angle_gamma   90.00
#
_symmetry.space_group_name_H-M   'P 1'
#
loop_
_entity.id
_entity.type
_entity.pdbx_description
1 polymer ?
#
loop_
_entity_poly.entity_id
_entity_poly.type
_entity_poly.pdbx_seq_one_letter_code
_entity_poly.pdbx_strand_id
1 'polypeptide(L)'
;MAADSKSQVTYQRFLEFESLMKKYPSSGGQPYNAAPIGFCAFALTLFVYSMNMAGATVPVNTSPSMAMGLALFYGGLIQFLAGLFELRIGNNYHALLFCSYAGYWFGLGALYANTFSFYSLVTDVTVQYKALGIFYLGWTIFTLVMLIASIRTN
;
A
#
# COMPACT_ATOMS: atom_id res chain seq x y z
N MET A 1 -21.25 29.76 -40.93
CA MET A 1 -21.01 30.22 -39.54
C MET A 1 -19.51 30.10 -39.30
N ALA A 2 -18.76 31.19 -39.44
CA ALA A 2 -17.30 31.17 -39.35
C ALA A 2 -16.89 30.99 -37.88
N ALA A 3 -16.14 29.95 -37.56
CA ALA A 3 -15.62 29.73 -36.22
C ALA A 3 -14.73 30.92 -35.80
N ASP A 4 -14.90 31.40 -34.57
CA ASP A 4 -14.15 32.51 -33.99
C ASP A 4 -12.63 32.26 -34.12
N SER A 5 -11.90 33.25 -34.65
CA SER A 5 -10.45 33.19 -34.89
C SER A 5 -9.66 32.74 -33.65
N LYS A 6 -10.09 33.13 -32.45
CA LYS A 6 -9.43 32.74 -31.18
C LYS A 6 -9.60 31.25 -30.88
N SER A 7 -10.75 30.67 -31.24
CA SER A 7 -11.01 29.24 -31.07
C SER A 7 -10.11 28.39 -31.96
N GLN A 8 -9.85 28.85 -33.19
CA GLN A 8 -8.97 28.18 -34.15
C GLN A 8 -7.51 28.20 -33.68
N VAL A 9 -7.01 29.34 -33.18
CA VAL A 9 -5.64 29.44 -32.64
C VAL A 9 -5.46 28.55 -31.41
N THR A 10 -6.48 28.46 -30.55
CA THR A 10 -6.45 27.59 -29.36
C THR A 10 -6.42 26.12 -29.75
N TYR A 11 -7.21 25.73 -30.75
CA TYR A 11 -7.24 24.37 -31.27
C TYR A 11 -5.91 23.97 -31.93
N GLN A 12 -5.31 24.86 -32.72
CA GLN A 12 -4.00 24.60 -33.33
C GLN A 12 -2.91 24.43 -32.27
N ARG A 13 -2.92 25.24 -31.20
CA ARG A 13 -2.00 25.07 -30.06
C ARG A 13 -2.21 23.75 -29.32
N PHE A 14 -3.45 23.31 -29.19
CA PHE A 14 -3.76 22.01 -28.57
C PHE A 14 -3.25 20.85 -29.42
N LEU A 15 -3.45 20.89 -30.74
CA LEU A 15 -2.93 19.87 -31.66
C LEU A 15 -1.40 19.86 -31.72
N GLU A 16 -0.78 21.03 -31.70
CA GLU A 16 0.67 21.18 -31.64
C GLU A 16 1.21 20.58 -30.33
N PHE A 17 0.57 20.89 -29.20
CA PHE A 17 0.88 20.28 -27.90
C PHE A 17 0.72 18.76 -27.90
N GLU A 18 -0.37 18.22 -28.46
CA GLU A 18 -0.57 16.77 -28.59
C GLU A 18 0.51 16.13 -29.48
N SER A 19 0.88 16.79 -30.57
CA SER A 19 1.95 16.35 -31.45
C SER A 19 3.31 16.35 -30.76
N LEU A 20 3.57 17.35 -29.90
CA LEU A 20 4.78 17.44 -29.08
C LEU A 20 4.82 16.33 -28.03
N MET A 21 3.68 16.04 -27.39
CA MET A 21 3.56 14.92 -26.44
C MET A 21 3.79 13.56 -27.11
N LYS A 22 3.34 13.38 -28.36
CA LYS A 22 3.62 12.18 -29.16
C LYS A 22 5.05 12.10 -29.67
N LYS A 23 5.68 13.24 -30.00
CA LYS A 23 7.05 13.33 -30.54
C LYS A 23 8.10 13.14 -29.46
N TYR A 24 7.79 13.55 -28.24
CA TYR A 24 8.56 13.25 -27.04
C TYR A 24 7.72 12.32 -26.16
N PRO A 25 7.58 11.02 -26.52
CA PRO A 25 7.23 10.06 -25.48
C PRO A 25 8.29 10.26 -24.41
N SER A 26 7.89 10.44 -23.15
CA SER A 26 8.82 10.69 -22.06
C SER A 26 10.01 9.72 -22.18
N SER A 27 11.16 10.22 -22.66
CA SER A 27 12.37 9.43 -22.71
C SER A 27 12.79 9.22 -21.27
N GLY A 28 12.68 7.98 -20.78
CA GLY A 28 12.94 7.72 -19.37
C GLY A 28 13.10 6.26 -18.98
N GLY A 29 13.62 5.41 -19.87
CA GLY A 29 13.88 3.99 -19.57
C GLY A 29 12.61 3.18 -19.30
N GLN A 30 12.70 1.85 -19.25
CA GLN A 30 11.63 1.08 -18.60
C GLN A 30 11.49 1.62 -17.17
N PRO A 31 10.30 2.06 -16.73
CA PRO A 31 10.10 2.36 -15.33
C PRO A 31 10.49 1.13 -14.50
N TYR A 32 11.40 1.29 -13.54
CA TYR A 32 11.73 0.22 -12.60
C TYR A 32 10.44 -0.24 -11.92
N ASN A 33 9.99 -1.45 -12.26
CA ASN A 33 8.79 -2.04 -11.68
C ASN A 33 9.05 -2.36 -10.20
N ALA A 34 8.37 -1.65 -9.31
CA ALA A 34 8.50 -1.82 -7.87
C ALA A 34 7.53 -2.89 -7.32
N ALA A 35 6.70 -3.49 -8.17
CA ALA A 35 5.79 -4.55 -7.77
C ALA A 35 6.48 -5.75 -7.10
N PRO A 36 7.59 -6.30 -7.63
CA PRO A 36 8.24 -7.45 -6.99
C PRO A 36 8.70 -7.14 -5.56
N ILE A 37 9.29 -5.96 -5.32
CA ILE A 37 9.74 -5.58 -3.97
C ILE A 37 8.55 -5.35 -3.03
N GLY A 38 7.46 -4.74 -3.52
CA GLY A 38 6.24 -4.56 -2.74
C GLY A 38 5.58 -5.89 -2.33
N PHE A 39 5.51 -6.86 -3.25
CA PHE A 39 4.97 -8.19 -2.95
C PHE A 39 5.87 -9.00 -2.02
N CYS A 40 7.19 -8.96 -2.20
CA CYS A 40 8.13 -9.63 -1.29
C CYS A 40 8.07 -9.02 0.12
N ALA A 41 7.96 -7.70 0.23
CA ALA A 41 7.79 -6.99 1.50
C ALA A 41 6.54 -7.46 2.25
N PHE A 42 5.42 -7.56 1.54
CA PHE A 42 4.18 -8.08 2.12
C PHE A 42 4.30 -9.54 2.53
N ALA A 43 4.74 -10.41 1.61
CA ALA A 43 4.75 -11.86 1.79
C ALA A 43 5.66 -12.28 2.94
N LEU A 44 6.87 -11.73 3.03
CA LEU A 44 7.81 -12.06 4.11
C LEU A 44 7.28 -11.61 5.47
N THR A 45 6.76 -10.39 5.54
CA THR A 45 6.21 -9.83 6.79
C THR A 45 5.00 -10.63 7.26
N LEU A 46 4.09 -10.98 6.33
CA LEU A 46 2.92 -11.80 6.63
C LEU A 46 3.31 -13.21 7.06
N PHE A 47 4.28 -13.83 6.40
CA PHE A 47 4.76 -15.16 6.75
C PHE A 47 5.29 -15.18 8.19
N VAL A 48 6.20 -14.26 8.54
CA VAL A 48 6.77 -14.21 9.89
C VAL A 48 5.71 -13.87 10.92
N TYR A 49 4.82 -12.92 10.64
CA TYR A 49 3.70 -12.59 11.53
C TYR A 49 2.80 -13.80 11.78
N SER A 50 2.44 -14.54 10.73
CA SER A 50 1.60 -15.73 10.82
C SER A 50 2.28 -16.86 11.61
N MET A 51 3.59 -17.05 11.43
CA MET A 51 4.36 -18.02 12.22
C MET A 51 4.40 -17.67 13.71
N ASN A 52 4.48 -16.38 14.05
CA ASN A 52 4.38 -15.94 15.44
C ASN A 52 2.97 -16.23 16.01
N MET A 53 1.91 -15.94 15.24
CA MET A 53 0.53 -16.23 15.66
C MET A 53 0.26 -17.74 15.80
N ALA A 54 0.90 -18.57 14.97
CA ALA A 54 0.83 -20.03 15.04
C ALA A 54 1.63 -20.62 16.21
N GLY A 55 2.36 -19.80 16.98
CA GLY A 55 3.15 -20.24 18.12
C GLY A 55 4.49 -20.91 17.78
N ALA A 56 5.00 -20.72 16.55
CA ALA A 56 6.23 -21.38 16.09
C ALA A 56 7.52 -20.77 16.67
N THR A 57 7.47 -19.53 17.17
CA THR A 57 8.62 -18.76 17.65
C THR A 57 8.52 -18.37 19.13
N VAL A 58 7.32 -18.12 19.62
CA VAL A 58 7.01 -17.78 21.01
C VAL A 58 5.67 -18.42 21.40
N PRO A 59 5.39 -18.68 22.69
CA PRO A 59 4.08 -19.15 23.12
C PRO A 59 2.97 -18.25 22.58
N VAL A 60 1.83 -18.85 22.22
CA VAL A 60 0.65 -18.12 21.74
C VAL A 60 0.29 -17.04 22.77
N ASN A 61 0.13 -15.79 22.31
CA ASN A 61 -0.13 -14.58 23.12
C ASN A 61 1.10 -13.88 23.74
N THR A 62 2.32 -14.26 23.40
CA THR A 62 3.53 -13.48 23.77
C THR A 62 3.82 -12.43 22.71
N SER A 63 4.12 -11.18 23.10
CA SER A 63 4.35 -10.07 22.14
C SER A 63 5.54 -10.41 21.21
N PRO A 64 5.31 -10.53 19.89
CA PRO A 64 6.34 -10.99 18.96
C PRO A 64 7.25 -9.82 18.54
N SER A 65 8.26 -9.54 19.36
CA SER A 65 9.25 -8.48 19.12
C SER A 65 9.90 -8.56 17.74
N MET A 66 10.10 -9.76 17.21
CA MET A 66 10.72 -9.99 15.89
C MET A 66 9.81 -9.61 14.71
N ALA A 67 8.49 -9.84 14.82
CA ALA A 67 7.54 -9.47 13.77
C ALA A 67 7.39 -7.95 13.65
N MET A 68 7.63 -7.22 14.74
CA MET A 68 7.51 -5.77 14.80
C MET A 68 8.55 -5.04 13.95
N GLY A 69 9.78 -5.55 13.90
CA GLY A 69 10.83 -5.01 13.03
C GLY A 69 10.46 -5.13 11.55
N LEU A 70 9.96 -6.30 11.12
CA LEU A 70 9.50 -6.50 9.74
C LEU A 70 8.27 -5.64 9.42
N ALA A 71 7.31 -5.54 10.35
CA ALA A 71 6.13 -4.70 10.19
C ALA A 71 6.50 -3.23 9.97
N LEU A 72 7.42 -2.66 10.76
CA LEU A 72 7.77 -1.25 10.62
C LEU A 72 8.68 -0.99 9.40
N PHE A 73 9.68 -1.83 9.17
CA PHE A 73 10.70 -1.51 8.15
C PHE A 73 10.41 -2.13 6.79
N TYR A 74 10.05 -3.41 6.72
CA TYR A 74 9.90 -4.08 5.43
C TYR A 74 8.47 -3.99 4.90
N GLY A 75 7.51 -4.58 5.62
CA GLY A 75 6.09 -4.46 5.32
C GLY A 75 5.57 -3.01 5.44
N GLY A 76 6.21 -2.18 6.26
CA GLY A 76 5.88 -0.76 6.40
C GLY A 76 6.64 0.10 5.40
N LEU A 77 7.86 0.51 5.76
CA LEU A 77 8.62 1.52 5.00
C LEU A 77 8.96 1.08 3.57
N ILE A 78 9.54 -0.10 3.37
CA ILE A 78 9.93 -0.55 2.03
C ILE A 78 8.70 -0.75 1.14
N GLN A 79 7.63 -1.35 1.67
CA GLN A 79 6.39 -1.51 0.93
C GLN A 79 5.73 -0.16 0.58
N PHE A 80 5.77 0.81 1.50
CA PHE A 80 5.28 2.18 1.23
C PHE A 80 6.06 2.84 0.11
N LEU A 81 7.39 2.77 0.15
CA LEU A 81 8.26 3.30 -0.91
C LEU A 81 7.97 2.64 -2.25
N ALA A 82 7.78 1.31 -2.28
CA ALA A 82 7.38 0.60 -3.49
C ALA A 82 6.06 1.15 -4.07
N GLY A 83 5.06 1.42 -3.23
CA GLY A 83 3.81 2.06 -3.64
C GLY A 83 4.00 3.47 -4.23
N LEU A 84 4.89 4.28 -3.64
CA LEU A 84 5.21 5.61 -4.19
C LEU A 84 5.92 5.54 -5.55
N PHE A 85 6.76 4.53 -5.77
CA PHE A 85 7.35 4.28 -7.08
C PHE A 85 6.29 3.80 -8.10
N GLU A 86 5.35 2.95 -7.70
CA GLU A 86 4.23 2.54 -8.56
C GLU A 86 3.34 3.73 -8.98
N LEU A 87 3.12 4.71 -8.09
CA LEU A 87 2.43 5.96 -8.44
C LEU A 87 3.17 6.75 -9.52
N ARG A 88 4.50 6.81 -9.46
CA ARG A 88 5.31 7.54 -10.46
C ARG A 88 5.22 6.95 -11.85
N ILE A 89 5.00 5.64 -11.96
CA ILE A 89 4.97 4.92 -13.22
C ILE A 89 3.53 4.74 -13.75
N GLY A 90 2.54 5.28 -13.02
CA GLY A 90 1.13 5.27 -13.40
C GLY A 90 0.36 4.01 -12.99
N ASN A 91 0.94 3.13 -12.17
CA ASN A 91 0.26 1.92 -11.71
C ASN A 91 -0.53 2.17 -10.42
N ASN A 92 -1.75 2.68 -10.60
CA ASN A 92 -2.63 3.05 -9.49
C ASN A 92 -3.07 1.85 -8.64
N TYR A 93 -3.21 0.66 -9.23
CA TYR A 93 -3.64 -0.53 -8.50
C TYR A 93 -2.58 -0.97 -7.51
N HIS A 94 -1.32 -1.18 -7.96
CA HIS A 94 -0.23 -1.56 -7.06
C HIS A 94 0.12 -0.45 -6.08
N ALA A 95 0.06 0.82 -6.51
CA ALA A 95 0.24 1.94 -5.61
C ALA A 95 -0.74 1.91 -4.43
N LEU A 96 -2.04 1.78 -4.71
CA LEU A 96 -3.07 1.67 -3.68
C LEU A 96 -2.84 0.45 -2.80
N LEU A 97 -2.55 -0.70 -3.41
CA LEU A 97 -2.30 -1.96 -2.73
C LEU A 97 -1.14 -1.82 -1.73
N PHE A 98 0.03 -1.38 -2.18
CA PHE A 98 1.23 -1.32 -1.36
C PHE A 98 1.19 -0.23 -0.30
N CYS A 99 0.71 0.98 -0.64
CA CYS A 99 0.58 2.04 0.36
C CYS A 99 -0.43 1.68 1.45
N SER A 100 -1.54 1.02 1.10
CA SER A 100 -2.54 0.59 2.09
C SER A 100 -2.00 -0.50 3.00
N TYR A 101 -1.38 -1.55 2.46
CA TYR A 101 -0.80 -2.60 3.30
C TYR A 101 0.40 -2.11 4.11
N ALA A 102 1.16 -1.13 3.64
CA ALA A 102 2.16 -0.46 4.47
C ALA A 102 1.51 0.26 5.67
N GLY A 103 0.39 0.96 5.44
CA GLY A 103 -0.42 1.55 6.50
C GLY A 103 -0.94 0.53 7.51
N TYR A 104 -1.36 -0.65 7.05
CA TYR A 104 -1.72 -1.78 7.91
C TYR A 104 -0.55 -2.19 8.83
N TRP A 105 0.64 -2.39 8.25
CA TRP A 105 1.82 -2.81 9.01
C TRP A 105 2.31 -1.74 9.99
N PHE A 106 2.28 -0.46 9.59
CA PHE A 106 2.58 0.64 10.50
C PHE A 106 1.55 0.74 11.63
N GLY A 107 0.26 0.56 11.34
CA GLY A 107 -0.80 0.56 12.34
C GLY A 107 -0.64 -0.57 13.36
N LEU A 108 -0.37 -1.79 12.90
CA LEU A 108 -0.07 -2.92 13.79
C LEU A 108 1.22 -2.72 14.58
N GLY A 109 2.28 -2.24 13.92
CA GLY A 109 3.55 -1.92 14.58
C GLY A 109 3.37 -0.88 15.67
N ALA A 110 2.60 0.18 15.41
CA ALA A 110 2.29 1.20 16.40
C ALA A 110 1.42 0.66 17.54
N LEU A 111 0.45 -0.21 17.25
CA LEU A 111 -0.41 -0.80 18.27
C LEU A 111 0.40 -1.65 19.26
N TYR A 112 1.31 -2.50 18.77
CA TYR A 112 2.07 -3.44 19.60
C TYR A 112 3.42 -2.89 20.10
N ALA A 113 3.92 -1.80 19.55
CA ALA A 113 5.13 -1.15 20.05
C ALA A 113 4.86 -0.48 21.40
N ASN A 114 5.61 -0.89 22.43
CA ASN A 114 5.54 -0.31 23.77
C ASN A 114 5.74 1.21 23.78
N THR A 115 6.49 1.75 22.81
CA THR A 115 6.76 3.20 22.68
C THR A 115 5.49 4.04 22.53
N PHE A 116 4.47 3.52 21.83
CA PHE A 116 3.23 4.28 21.58
C PHE A 116 2.14 4.00 22.60
N SER A 117 2.27 2.93 23.41
CA SER A 117 1.35 2.56 24.49
C SER A 117 -0.13 2.39 24.08
N PHE A 118 -0.48 2.34 22.80
CA PHE A 118 -1.89 2.25 22.37
C PHE A 118 -2.60 1.01 22.91
N TYR A 119 -1.88 -0.12 22.99
CA TYR A 119 -2.43 -1.36 23.54
C TYR A 119 -2.59 -1.35 25.06
N SER A 120 -1.74 -0.62 25.80
CA SER A 120 -1.78 -0.58 27.27
C SER A 120 -2.78 0.44 27.84
N LEU A 121 -3.33 1.33 27.01
CA LEU A 121 -4.32 2.33 27.42
C LEU A 121 -5.71 1.74 27.71
N VAL A 122 -6.05 0.61 27.09
CA VAL A 122 -7.31 -0.11 27.35
C VAL A 122 -6.98 -1.25 28.31
N THR A 123 -7.57 -1.27 29.50
CA THR A 123 -7.29 -2.33 30.50
C THR A 123 -8.27 -3.51 30.41
N ASP A 124 -9.45 -3.30 29.81
CA ASP A 124 -10.43 -4.35 29.58
C ASP A 124 -10.09 -5.14 28.31
N VAL A 125 -9.65 -6.38 28.52
CA VAL A 125 -9.29 -7.35 27.47
C VAL A 125 -10.45 -7.62 26.51
N THR A 126 -11.70 -7.61 26.98
CA THR A 126 -12.89 -7.81 26.13
C THR A 126 -13.06 -6.67 25.15
N VAL A 127 -12.82 -5.43 25.60
CA VAL A 127 -12.90 -4.24 24.75
C VAL A 127 -11.75 -4.24 23.73
N GLN A 128 -10.54 -4.63 24.13
CA GLN A 128 -9.41 -4.78 23.22
C GLN A 128 -9.71 -5.75 22.07
N TYR A 129 -10.23 -6.95 22.38
CA TYR A 129 -10.54 -7.95 21.35
C TYR A 129 -11.64 -7.49 20.40
N LYS A 130 -12.67 -6.78 20.89
CA LYS A 130 -13.69 -6.18 20.04
C LYS A 130 -13.11 -5.13 19.09
N ALA A 131 -12.24 -4.25 19.59
CA ALA A 131 -11.59 -3.22 18.78
C ALA A 131 -10.68 -3.83 17.71
N LEU A 132 -9.86 -4.83 18.07
CA LEU A 132 -9.05 -5.60 17.13
C LEU A 132 -9.92 -6.31 16.08
N GLY A 133 -11.04 -6.90 16.50
CA GLY A 133 -12.00 -7.54 15.59
C GLY A 133 -12.53 -6.57 14.53
N ILE A 134 -12.91 -5.36 14.92
CA ILE A 134 -13.36 -4.31 13.99
C ILE A 134 -12.22 -3.88 13.05
N PHE A 135 -11.00 -3.73 13.58
CA PHE A 135 -9.82 -3.40 12.78
C PHE A 135 -9.58 -4.46 11.69
N TYR A 136 -9.52 -5.75 12.04
CA TYR A 136 -9.30 -6.82 11.07
C TYR A 136 -10.47 -7.01 10.10
N LEU A 137 -11.70 -6.77 10.54
CA LEU A 137 -12.88 -6.78 9.67
C LEU A 137 -12.79 -5.70 8.59
N GLY A 138 -12.38 -4.47 8.96
CA GLY A 138 -12.14 -3.39 8.00
C GLY A 138 -11.10 -3.77 6.95
N TRP A 139 -9.98 -4.38 7.38
CA TRP A 139 -8.95 -4.87 6.46
C TRP A 139 -9.42 -6.03 5.60
N THR A 140 -10.30 -6.89 6.10
CA THR A 140 -10.91 -7.97 5.31
C THR A 140 -11.76 -7.39 4.18
N ILE A 141 -12.60 -6.38 4.48
CA ILE A 141 -13.41 -5.70 3.46
C ILE A 141 -12.51 -5.05 2.41
N PHE A 142 -11.48 -4.32 2.83
CA PHE A 142 -10.50 -3.73 1.92
C PHE A 142 -9.85 -4.79 1.02
N THR A 143 -9.42 -5.91 1.61
CA THR A 143 -8.77 -7.00 0.88
C THR A 143 -9.70 -7.65 -0.14
N LEU A 144 -10.98 -7.82 0.20
CA LEU A 144 -11.99 -8.33 -0.74
C LEU A 144 -12.21 -7.37 -1.92
N VAL A 145 -12.24 -6.06 -1.67
CA VAL A 145 -12.33 -5.06 -2.74
C VAL A 145 -11.11 -5.14 -3.66
N MET A 146 -9.90 -5.22 -3.09
CA MET A 146 -8.68 -5.37 -3.87
C MET A 146 -8.63 -6.69 -4.64
N LEU A 147 -9.14 -7.79 -4.06
CA LEU A 147 -9.26 -9.08 -4.73
C LEU A 147 -10.21 -9.00 -5.93
N ILE A 148 -11.37 -8.36 -5.79
CA ILE A 148 -12.29 -8.17 -6.92
C ILE A 148 -11.64 -7.31 -8.01
N ALA A 149 -10.92 -6.25 -7.61
CA ALA A 149 -10.20 -5.39 -8.53
C ALA A 149 -9.05 -6.12 -9.26
N SER A 150 -8.48 -7.19 -8.70
CA SER A 150 -7.36 -7.93 -9.29
C SER A 150 -7.76 -8.90 -10.40
N ILE A 151 -9.04 -9.29 -10.49
CA ILE A 151 -9.56 -10.29 -11.45
C ILE A 151 -9.30 -9.90 -12.92
N ARG A 152 -9.14 -8.60 -13.20
CA ARG A 152 -8.90 -8.06 -14.56
C ARG A 152 -7.49 -7.54 -14.78
N THR A 153 -6.61 -7.67 -13.79
CA THR A 153 -5.29 -7.01 -13.76
C THR A 153 -4.16 -7.95 -14.17
N ASN A 154 -4.50 -9.17 -14.61
CA ASN A 154 -3.61 -10.21 -15.14
C ASN A 154 -4.12 -10.67 -16.51
#